data_AF-A0A0Q4LI30-F1
#
_entry.id   AF-A0A0Q4LI30-F1
#
_cell.length_a   1.000
_cell.length_b   1.000
_cell.length_c   1.000
_cell.angle_alpha   90.00
_cell.angle_beta   90.00
_cell.angle_gamma   90.00
#
_symmetry.space_group_name_H-M   'P 1'
#
loop_
_entity.id
_entity.type
_entity.pdbx_description
1 polymer ?
#
loop_
_entity_poly.entity_id
_entity_poly.type
_entity_poly.pdbx_seq_one_letter_code
_entity_poly.pdbx_strand_id
1 'polypeptide(L)'
;MGIYRKNILVILLAIAGFILSIAYGYFFRNFIRQPDFKLKDSQYKLLPEGVKTERYSVTRLFKKSYRNNLSKPYYFASRKNIIFIEHHEDKRKQSFYRLDSLGNVADSITFNNDYSTIIRGDYIVQNTAYSSWILDGDTTTKKYIELNASVDWPEDKVEEEFSRLNQKATDVFYFKFDRLWKYDDSNRNREIDKAIFLINGKWLALYGKKLYVNLDDLPGAQLPNLVPDSKAFDKPNSIVYVADYQRINLVKEDSWYGVAYINLFYKTDTIKIKAKLFQNEKPKNDQGKYPTYNFSYYRPKNLSYALLYEDDVYYIIKPRNSNEN
;
A
#
# COMPACT_ATOMS: atom_id res chain seq x y z
N MET A 1 37.31 35.72 -40.38
CA MET A 1 35.83 35.62 -40.48
C MET A 1 35.21 36.56 -39.45
N GLY A 2 34.50 37.61 -39.88
CA GLY A 2 33.99 38.65 -38.98
C GLY A 2 32.97 38.12 -37.96
N ILE A 3 32.91 38.76 -36.78
CA ILE A 3 32.06 38.37 -35.64
C ILE A 3 30.61 38.12 -36.06
N TYR A 4 30.07 38.96 -36.96
CA TYR A 4 28.72 38.81 -37.52
C TYR A 4 28.49 37.49 -38.26
N ARG A 5 29.45 37.01 -39.05
CA ARG A 5 29.33 35.72 -39.76
C ARG A 5 29.34 34.54 -38.78
N LYS A 6 30.11 34.63 -37.69
CA LYS A 6 30.12 33.59 -36.64
C LYS A 6 28.79 33.55 -35.89
N ASN A 7 28.22 34.71 -35.54
CA ASN A 7 26.94 34.79 -34.84
C ASN A 7 25.77 34.28 -35.69
N ILE A 8 25.73 34.62 -36.98
CA ILE A 8 24.70 34.09 -37.90
C ILE A 8 24.80 32.56 -38.02
N LEU A 9 26.02 32.02 -38.10
CA LEU A 9 26.22 30.57 -38.19
C LEU A 9 25.76 29.83 -36.93
N VAL A 10 25.98 30.40 -35.74
CA VAL A 10 25.47 29.85 -34.48
C VAL A 10 23.94 29.87 -34.44
N ILE A 11 23.30 30.96 -34.88
CA ILE A 11 21.83 31.05 -34.93
C ILE A 11 21.26 30.02 -35.90
N LEU A 12 21.86 29.85 -37.08
CA LEU A 12 21.42 28.85 -38.06
C LEU A 12 21.58 27.43 -37.53
N LEU A 13 22.67 27.13 -36.82
CA LEU A 13 22.86 25.83 -36.17
C LEU A 13 21.82 25.59 -35.06
N ALA A 14 21.46 26.62 -34.29
CA ALA A 14 20.43 26.51 -33.26
C ALA A 14 19.04 26.24 -33.88
N ILE A 15 18.69 26.94 -34.96
CA ILE A 15 17.44 26.72 -35.70
C ILE A 15 17.41 25.32 -36.31
N ALA A 16 18.50 24.89 -36.96
CA ALA A 16 18.61 23.55 -37.53
C ALA A 16 18.50 22.46 -36.45
N GLY A 17 19.16 22.64 -35.31
CA GLY A 17 19.06 21.75 -34.15
C GLY A 17 17.63 21.67 -33.61
N PHE A 18 16.92 22.80 -33.52
CA PHE A 18 15.53 22.85 -33.11
C PHE A 18 14.60 22.11 -34.09
N ILE A 19 14.74 22.34 -35.39
CA ILE A 19 13.96 21.66 -36.43
C ILE A 19 14.23 20.14 -36.40
N LEU A 20 15.50 19.73 -36.29
CA LEU A 20 15.87 18.32 -36.18
C LEU A 20 15.27 17.68 -34.92
N SER A 21 15.21 18.40 -33.80
CA SER A 21 14.60 17.88 -32.56
C SER A 21 13.09 17.65 -32.72
N ILE A 22 12.38 18.56 -33.39
CA ILE A 22 10.94 18.41 -33.69
C ILE A 22 10.73 17.25 -34.66
N ALA A 23 11.51 17.20 -35.74
CA ALA A 23 11.43 16.13 -36.73
C ALA A 23 11.70 14.77 -36.08
N TYR A 24 12.73 14.65 -35.25
CA TYR A 24 13.03 13.45 -34.50
C TYR A 24 11.87 13.03 -33.59
N GLY A 25 11.31 13.98 -32.81
CA GLY A 25 10.15 13.69 -31.96
C GLY A 25 8.91 13.26 -32.74
N TYR A 26 8.66 13.87 -33.90
CA TYR A 26 7.54 13.55 -34.78
C TYR A 26 7.71 12.16 -35.44
N PHE A 27 8.88 11.89 -36.01
CA PHE A 27 9.18 10.59 -36.61
C PHE A 27 9.17 9.48 -35.57
N PHE A 28 9.78 9.67 -34.41
CA PHE A 28 9.80 8.67 -33.34
C PHE A 28 8.37 8.31 -32.90
N ARG A 29 7.47 9.30 -32.76
CA ARG A 29 6.06 9.04 -32.42
C ARG A 29 5.30 8.29 -33.51
N ASN A 30 5.53 8.63 -34.78
CA ASN A 30 4.79 8.04 -35.90
C ASN A 30 5.28 6.65 -36.33
N PHE A 31 6.51 6.26 -35.98
CA PHE A 31 7.00 4.90 -36.22
C PHE A 31 6.58 3.89 -35.15
N ILE A 32 5.99 4.34 -34.03
CA ILE A 32 5.36 3.43 -33.07
C ILE A 32 4.09 2.89 -33.73
N ARG A 33 4.09 1.63 -34.14
CA ARG A 33 2.87 0.93 -34.56
C ARG A 33 1.90 0.91 -33.37
N GLN A 34 0.83 1.68 -33.47
CA GLN A 34 -0.26 1.69 -32.48
C GLN A 34 -1.51 1.07 -33.12
N PRO A 35 -2.32 0.32 -32.36
CA PRO A 35 -3.66 0.01 -32.80
C PRO A 35 -4.44 1.33 -32.99
N ASP A 36 -5.25 1.42 -34.05
CA ASP A 36 -6.09 2.59 -34.28
C ASP A 36 -7.01 2.83 -33.07
N PHE A 37 -7.17 4.10 -32.70
CA PHE A 37 -8.14 4.50 -31.68
C PHE A 37 -9.54 4.09 -32.13
N LYS A 38 -10.20 3.22 -31.36
CA LYS A 38 -11.54 2.72 -31.71
C LYS A 38 -12.58 3.58 -30.99
N LEU A 39 -13.73 3.81 -31.62
CA LEU A 39 -14.84 4.56 -30.99
C LEU A 39 -15.24 3.97 -29.63
N LYS A 40 -15.10 2.65 -29.46
CA LYS A 40 -15.31 1.92 -28.20
C LYS A 40 -14.39 2.39 -27.07
N ASP A 41 -13.31 3.12 -27.33
CA ASP A 41 -12.33 3.54 -26.32
C ASP A 41 -12.75 4.85 -25.61
N SER A 42 -13.77 5.53 -26.16
CA SER A 42 -14.40 6.73 -25.56
C SER A 42 -15.17 6.44 -24.27
N GLN A 43 -15.62 5.20 -24.07
CA GLN A 43 -16.36 4.76 -22.89
C GLN A 43 -15.47 4.56 -21.66
N TYR A 44 -14.15 4.49 -21.83
CA TYR A 44 -13.21 4.34 -20.73
C TYR A 44 -12.86 5.72 -20.17
N LYS A 45 -12.85 5.84 -18.84
CA LYS A 45 -12.60 7.10 -18.14
C LYS A 45 -11.39 6.99 -17.22
N LEU A 46 -10.64 8.07 -17.05
CA LEU A 46 -9.57 8.12 -16.05
C LEU A 46 -10.21 8.13 -14.66
N LEU A 47 -9.60 7.45 -13.68
CA LEU A 47 -10.14 7.39 -12.31
C LEU A 47 -10.33 8.79 -11.66
N PRO A 48 -9.42 9.78 -11.85
CA PRO A 48 -9.64 11.15 -11.37
C PRO A 48 -10.87 11.86 -11.93
N GLU A 49 -11.35 11.49 -13.13
CA GLU A 49 -12.56 12.06 -13.74
C GLU A 49 -13.84 11.55 -13.05
N GLY A 50 -13.73 10.49 -12.24
CA GLY A 50 -14.83 9.73 -11.72
C GLY A 50 -15.37 8.75 -12.77
N VAL A 51 -15.58 7.50 -12.37
CA VAL A 51 -16.17 6.48 -13.25
C VAL A 51 -17.54 6.12 -12.71
N LYS A 52 -18.56 6.16 -13.55
CA LYS A 52 -19.93 5.76 -13.19
C LYS A 52 -20.40 4.68 -14.15
N THR A 53 -21.06 3.67 -13.59
CA THR A 53 -21.84 2.69 -14.32
C THR A 53 -23.31 2.83 -13.94
N GLU A 54 -24.15 1.92 -14.41
CA GLU A 54 -25.56 1.87 -13.99
C GLU A 54 -25.69 1.64 -12.47
N ARG A 55 -24.84 0.78 -11.91
CA ARG A 55 -24.99 0.31 -10.52
C ARG A 55 -23.93 0.86 -9.56
N TYR A 56 -22.80 1.34 -10.07
CA TYR A 56 -21.66 1.68 -9.25
C TYR A 56 -21.05 3.03 -9.61
N SER A 57 -20.43 3.66 -8.62
CA SER A 57 -19.59 4.84 -8.77
C SER A 57 -18.21 4.54 -8.22
N VAL A 58 -17.20 4.97 -8.96
CA VAL A 58 -15.80 4.97 -8.54
C VAL A 58 -15.40 6.40 -8.28
N THR A 59 -15.07 6.68 -7.02
CA THR A 59 -14.68 8.01 -6.57
C THR A 59 -13.40 7.92 -5.76
N ARG A 60 -12.67 9.02 -5.66
CA ARG A 60 -11.52 9.12 -4.77
C ARG A 60 -11.96 8.83 -3.33
N LEU A 61 -11.26 7.94 -2.63
CA LEU A 61 -11.58 7.59 -1.25
C LEU A 61 -11.27 8.75 -0.29
N PHE A 62 -10.10 9.35 -0.48
CA PHE A 62 -9.63 10.44 0.35
C PHE A 62 -9.56 11.75 -0.45
N LYS A 63 -10.06 12.85 0.11
CA LYS A 63 -10.03 14.16 -0.57
C LYS A 63 -8.61 14.70 -0.76
N LYS A 64 -7.72 14.49 0.21
CA LYS A 64 -6.31 14.92 0.16
C LYS A 64 -5.49 13.93 -0.65
N SER A 65 -4.51 14.44 -1.42
CA SER A 65 -3.48 13.59 -2.01
C SER A 65 -2.48 13.20 -0.93
N TYR A 66 -2.66 12.00 -0.39
CA TYR A 66 -1.60 11.33 0.36
C TYR A 66 -0.58 10.82 -0.66
N ARG A 67 0.35 11.67 -1.12
CA ARG A 67 1.43 11.19 -1.98
C ARG A 67 2.23 10.15 -1.17
N ASN A 68 2.08 8.88 -1.55
CA ASN A 68 3.00 7.77 -1.32
C ASN A 68 3.07 7.20 0.11
N ASN A 69 2.11 7.55 0.97
CA ASN A 69 2.24 7.29 2.40
C ASN A 69 1.14 6.44 3.03
N LEU A 70 0.12 6.02 2.26
CA LEU A 70 -0.90 5.10 2.76
C LEU A 70 -0.48 3.65 2.55
N SER A 71 -0.55 2.86 3.61
CA SER A 71 -0.38 1.41 3.57
C SER A 71 -1.49 0.72 2.76
N LYS A 72 -1.27 -0.57 2.48
CA LYS A 72 -2.32 -1.47 2.00
C LYS A 72 -3.45 -1.58 3.05
N PRO A 73 -4.71 -1.77 2.64
CA PRO A 73 -5.84 -1.83 3.57
C PRO A 73 -5.79 -3.09 4.46
N TYR A 74 -6.11 -2.89 5.74
CA TYR A 74 -6.30 -3.94 6.75
C TYR A 74 -7.80 -4.15 6.98
N TYR A 75 -8.33 -5.32 6.63
CA TYR A 75 -9.74 -5.66 6.78
C TYR A 75 -10.00 -6.49 8.05
N PHE A 76 -10.86 -5.98 8.93
CA PHE A 76 -11.28 -6.68 10.15
C PHE A 76 -12.70 -7.22 9.98
N ALA A 77 -12.79 -8.51 9.60
CA ALA A 77 -14.04 -9.13 9.16
C ALA A 77 -15.15 -9.12 10.22
N SER A 78 -14.82 -9.38 11.48
CA SER A 78 -15.76 -9.39 12.61
C SER A 78 -16.45 -8.04 12.82
N ARG A 79 -15.78 -6.94 12.46
CA ARG A 79 -16.26 -5.56 12.63
C ARG A 79 -16.69 -4.91 11.32
N LYS A 80 -16.46 -5.58 10.18
CA LYS A 80 -16.75 -5.07 8.83
C LYS A 80 -16.16 -3.67 8.60
N ASN A 81 -14.94 -3.44 9.09
CA ASN A 81 -14.23 -2.18 8.91
C ASN A 81 -12.88 -2.40 8.22
N ILE A 82 -12.34 -1.34 7.61
CA ILE A 82 -11.02 -1.33 7.01
C ILE A 82 -10.17 -0.26 7.68
N ILE A 83 -8.93 -0.57 8.00
CA ILE A 83 -7.95 0.39 8.51
C ILE A 83 -6.91 0.68 7.45
N PHE A 84 -6.57 1.96 7.30
CA PHE A 84 -5.37 2.41 6.60
C PHE A 84 -4.41 3.05 7.60
N ILE A 85 -3.12 2.90 7.34
CA ILE A 85 -2.05 3.60 8.05
C ILE A 85 -1.45 4.62 7.09
N GLU A 86 -1.40 5.89 7.49
CA GLU A 86 -0.63 6.95 6.85
C GLU A 86 0.70 7.12 7.57
N HIS A 87 1.79 6.91 6.83
CA HIS A 87 3.15 7.14 7.28
C HIS A 87 3.54 8.59 6.99
N HIS A 88 3.78 9.40 8.02
CA HIS A 88 4.19 10.79 7.79
C HIS A 88 5.68 10.87 7.41
N GLU A 89 6.11 12.05 6.92
CA GLU A 89 7.54 12.33 6.72
C GLU A 89 8.34 12.13 8.01
N ASP A 90 7.79 12.57 9.16
CA ASP A 90 8.28 12.12 10.45
C ASP A 90 7.79 10.69 10.72
N LYS A 91 8.70 9.72 10.63
CA LYS A 91 8.43 8.30 10.87
C LYS A 91 7.87 8.01 12.28
N ARG A 92 8.03 8.94 13.23
CA ARG A 92 7.46 8.85 14.58
C ARG A 92 5.98 9.19 14.64
N LYS A 93 5.42 9.69 13.53
CA LYS A 93 4.03 10.07 13.39
C LYS A 93 3.33 9.13 12.42
N GLN A 94 2.26 8.52 12.89
CA GLN A 94 1.41 7.65 12.09
C GLN A 94 -0.06 7.99 12.34
N SER A 95 -0.82 8.22 11.27
CA SER A 95 -2.29 8.32 11.35
C SER A 95 -2.90 6.99 10.96
N PHE A 96 -3.99 6.62 11.62
CA PHE A 96 -4.81 5.46 11.28
C PHE A 96 -6.19 5.97 10.87
N TYR A 97 -6.72 5.47 9.76
CA TYR A 97 -8.05 5.83 9.24
C TYR A 97 -8.94 4.61 9.20
N ARG A 98 -10.14 4.72 9.77
CA ARG A 98 -11.14 3.64 9.79
C ARG A 98 -12.24 3.91 8.77
N LEU A 99 -12.42 2.98 7.84
CA LEU A 99 -13.61 2.92 7.01
C LEU A 99 -14.70 2.07 7.67
N ASP A 100 -15.93 2.56 7.67
CA ASP A 100 -17.10 1.80 8.07
C ASP A 100 -17.52 0.74 7.01
N SER A 101 -18.54 -0.04 7.33
CA SER A 101 -19.10 -1.06 6.42
C SER A 101 -19.73 -0.51 5.13
N LEU A 102 -19.95 0.81 5.05
CA LEU A 102 -20.45 1.53 3.87
C LEU A 102 -19.30 2.20 3.10
N GLY A 103 -18.07 2.06 3.58
CA GLY A 103 -16.86 2.59 2.96
C GLY A 103 -16.68 4.09 3.17
N ASN A 104 -17.29 4.69 4.19
CA ASN A 104 -17.02 6.08 4.57
C ASN A 104 -15.86 6.10 5.57
N VAL A 105 -15.01 7.12 5.51
CA VAL A 105 -14.04 7.38 6.57
C VAL A 105 -14.83 7.80 7.82
N ALA A 106 -14.94 6.89 8.77
CA ALA A 106 -15.76 7.04 9.96
C ALA A 106 -14.99 7.65 11.12
N ASP A 107 -13.68 7.39 11.20
CA ASP A 107 -12.86 7.84 12.32
C ASP A 107 -11.36 7.85 11.96
N SER A 108 -10.55 8.54 12.77
CA SER A 108 -9.10 8.51 12.68
C SER A 108 -8.42 8.75 14.03
N ILE A 109 -7.26 8.14 14.24
CA ILE A 109 -6.40 8.39 15.39
C ILE A 109 -4.96 8.63 14.93
N THR A 110 -4.22 9.49 15.61
CA THR A 110 -2.82 9.81 15.28
C THR A 110 -1.93 9.57 16.48
N PHE A 111 -0.88 8.81 16.27
CA PHE A 111 0.18 8.58 17.26
C PHE A 111 1.41 9.40 16.87
N ASN A 112 2.07 9.98 17.87
CA ASN A 112 3.28 10.77 17.71
C ASN A 112 4.41 10.18 18.58
N ASN A 113 5.65 10.52 18.24
CA ASN A 113 6.85 10.20 19.02
C ASN A 113 7.13 8.69 19.21
N ASP A 114 6.70 7.83 18.29
CA ASP A 114 7.00 6.39 18.36
C ASP A 114 7.31 5.77 16.98
N TYR A 115 8.51 5.22 16.83
CA TYR A 115 8.99 4.55 15.62
C TYR A 115 8.43 3.13 15.44
N SER A 116 7.82 2.54 16.47
CA SER A 116 7.40 1.15 16.54
C SER A 116 5.88 0.97 16.55
N THR A 117 5.14 1.97 16.07
CA THR A 117 3.68 1.88 15.97
C THR A 117 3.28 0.89 14.86
N ILE A 118 2.59 -0.19 15.23
CA ILE A 118 2.20 -1.28 14.31
C ILE A 118 0.83 -1.86 14.66
N ILE A 119 0.10 -2.37 13.67
CA ILE A 119 -1.10 -3.18 13.91
C ILE A 119 -0.69 -4.60 14.28
N ARG A 120 -1.17 -5.10 15.42
CA ARG A 120 -0.98 -6.49 15.85
C ARG A 120 -2.30 -7.07 16.34
N GLY A 121 -2.75 -8.13 15.67
CA GLY A 121 -4.12 -8.63 15.83
C GLY A 121 -5.13 -7.51 15.57
N ASP A 122 -5.96 -7.24 16.58
CA ASP A 122 -6.96 -6.16 16.57
C ASP A 122 -6.51 -4.90 17.34
N TYR A 123 -5.22 -4.77 17.67
CA TYR A 123 -4.69 -3.64 18.45
C TYR A 123 -3.68 -2.83 17.66
N ILE A 124 -3.49 -1.57 18.08
CA ILE A 124 -2.33 -0.77 17.68
C ILE A 124 -1.33 -0.85 18.82
N VAL A 125 -0.15 -1.35 18.52
CA VAL A 125 0.93 -1.64 19.47
C VAL A 125 2.04 -0.61 19.28
N GLN A 126 2.50 -0.03 20.39
CA GLN A 126 3.57 0.97 20.48
C GLN A 126 4.65 0.47 21.45
N ASN A 127 5.82 1.11 21.49
CA ASN A 127 6.91 0.61 22.32
C ASN A 127 6.56 0.61 23.82
N THR A 128 5.82 1.60 24.32
CA THR A 128 5.49 1.73 25.76
C THR A 128 4.03 1.48 26.11
N ALA A 129 3.16 1.35 25.11
CA ALA A 129 1.74 1.22 25.30
C ALA A 129 1.03 0.56 24.12
N TYR A 130 -0.28 0.40 24.19
CA TYR A 130 -1.12 -0.06 23.10
C TYR A 130 -2.45 0.70 23.10
N SER A 131 -3.19 0.61 22.01
CA SER A 131 -4.53 1.17 21.84
C SER A 131 -5.50 0.10 21.36
N SER A 132 -6.71 0.12 21.92
CA SER A 132 -7.84 -0.70 21.49
C SER A 132 -8.71 -0.01 20.44
N TRP A 133 -8.31 1.15 19.91
CA TRP A 133 -9.14 1.97 19.01
C TRP A 133 -9.75 1.19 17.82
N ILE A 134 -9.03 0.20 17.27
CA ILE A 134 -9.55 -0.67 16.20
C ILE A 134 -10.75 -1.53 16.69
N LEU A 135 -10.72 -1.96 17.95
CA LEU A 135 -11.75 -2.79 18.60
C LEU A 135 -13.03 -2.03 18.89
N ASP A 136 -12.90 -0.88 19.56
CA ASP A 136 -13.99 -0.20 20.26
C ASP A 136 -14.04 1.32 19.98
N GLY A 137 -13.07 1.87 19.26
CA GLY A 137 -12.96 3.31 19.04
C GLY A 137 -12.42 4.09 20.25
N ASP A 138 -12.00 3.42 21.32
CA ASP A 138 -11.37 4.05 22.48
C ASP A 138 -10.01 4.63 22.07
N THR A 139 -9.90 5.95 22.11
CA THR A 139 -8.67 6.67 21.75
C THR A 139 -7.65 6.73 22.88
N THR A 140 -7.96 6.16 24.05
CA THR A 140 -7.03 6.16 25.19
C THR A 140 -5.90 5.14 24.97
N THR A 141 -4.68 5.57 25.27
CA THR A 141 -3.50 4.74 25.23
C THR A 141 -3.35 4.00 26.57
N LYS A 142 -3.23 2.67 26.51
CA LYS A 142 -3.16 1.77 27.67
C LYS A 142 -1.72 1.28 27.85
N LYS A 143 -1.19 1.39 29.06
CA LYS A 143 0.14 0.86 29.37
C LYS A 143 0.14 -0.66 29.42
N TYR A 144 1.28 -1.25 29.10
CA TYR A 144 1.51 -2.67 29.35
C TYR A 144 1.49 -2.99 30.83
N ILE A 145 1.07 -4.21 31.17
CA ILE A 145 1.35 -4.78 32.49
C ILE A 145 2.79 -5.28 32.45
N GLU A 146 3.71 -4.51 33.02
CA GLU A 146 5.14 -4.82 32.99
C GLU A 146 5.49 -5.96 33.97
N LEU A 147 6.28 -6.92 33.51
CA LEU A 147 6.87 -8.03 34.25
C LEU A 147 8.38 -7.93 34.14
N ASN A 148 9.07 -8.02 35.29
CA ASN A 148 10.52 -7.84 35.38
C ASN A 148 11.01 -6.48 34.83
N ALA A 149 10.29 -5.39 35.09
CA ALA A 149 10.63 -4.06 34.56
C ALA A 149 12.04 -3.55 34.94
N SER A 150 12.55 -3.96 36.11
CA SER A 150 13.91 -3.70 36.61
C SER A 150 14.99 -4.56 35.96
N VAL A 151 14.60 -5.61 35.25
CA VAL A 151 15.46 -6.59 34.59
C VAL A 151 16.46 -7.25 35.56
N ASP A 152 15.96 -7.62 36.73
CA ASP A 152 16.73 -8.23 37.82
C ASP A 152 16.49 -9.75 37.96
N TRP A 153 15.53 -10.31 37.23
CA TRP A 153 15.30 -11.75 37.28
C TRP A 153 16.44 -12.56 36.66
N PRO A 154 16.80 -13.72 37.26
CA PRO A 154 17.73 -14.66 36.65
C PRO A 154 17.17 -15.23 35.34
N GLU A 155 18.07 -15.64 34.43
CA GLU A 155 17.72 -16.10 33.07
C GLU A 155 16.68 -17.24 33.09
N ASP A 156 16.88 -18.26 33.92
CA ASP A 156 15.97 -19.42 34.03
C ASP A 156 14.53 -19.01 34.37
N LYS A 157 14.38 -17.99 35.23
CA LYS A 157 13.06 -17.46 35.61
C LYS A 157 12.40 -16.68 34.47
N VAL A 158 13.19 -15.94 33.69
CA VAL A 158 12.69 -15.24 32.49
C VAL A 158 12.20 -16.26 31.46
N GLU A 159 12.94 -17.35 31.25
CA GLU A 159 12.57 -18.42 30.32
C GLU A 159 11.31 -19.19 30.75
N GLU A 160 11.20 -19.52 32.04
CA GLU A 160 10.00 -20.15 32.61
C GLU A 160 8.77 -19.25 32.42
N GLU A 161 8.89 -17.97 32.77
CA GLU A 161 7.80 -17.01 32.64
C GLU A 161 7.42 -16.78 31.18
N PHE A 162 8.41 -16.66 30.29
CA PHE A 162 8.20 -16.57 28.85
C PHE A 162 7.36 -17.74 28.34
N SER A 163 7.77 -18.97 28.67
CA SER A 163 7.08 -20.20 28.26
C SER A 163 5.64 -20.22 28.77
N ARG A 164 5.44 -19.85 30.04
CA ARG A 164 4.12 -19.78 30.68
C ARG A 164 3.20 -18.75 30.03
N LEU A 165 3.73 -17.58 29.66
CA LEU A 165 2.96 -16.53 28.98
C LEU A 165 2.65 -16.92 27.54
N ASN A 166 3.63 -17.45 26.81
CA ASN A 166 3.49 -17.86 25.41
C ASN A 166 2.41 -18.93 25.25
N GLN A 167 2.31 -19.90 26.17
CA GLN A 167 1.25 -20.93 26.17
C GLN A 167 -0.17 -20.37 26.36
N LYS A 168 -0.32 -19.22 27.02
CA LYS A 168 -1.62 -18.60 27.33
C LYS A 168 -1.99 -17.47 26.37
N ALA A 169 -1.02 -16.96 25.65
CA ALA A 169 -1.19 -15.79 24.80
C ALA A 169 -1.97 -16.14 23.55
N THR A 170 -2.92 -15.28 23.18
CA THR A 170 -3.58 -15.35 21.88
C THR A 170 -2.72 -14.73 20.78
N ASP A 171 -1.79 -13.83 21.14
CA ASP A 171 -0.82 -13.24 20.24
C ASP A 171 0.43 -12.80 21.02
N VAL A 172 1.58 -12.78 20.34
CA VAL A 172 2.88 -12.40 20.89
C VAL A 172 3.62 -11.51 19.91
N PHE A 173 4.26 -10.45 20.41
CA PHE A 173 5.07 -9.54 19.61
C PHE A 173 6.36 -9.18 20.32
N TYR A 174 7.42 -8.89 19.57
CA TYR A 174 8.76 -8.69 20.07
C TYR A 174 9.29 -7.33 19.67
N PHE A 175 9.77 -6.57 20.64
CA PHE A 175 10.54 -5.36 20.41
C PHE A 175 12.02 -5.69 20.49
N LYS A 176 12.81 -5.04 19.64
CA LYS A 176 14.26 -5.16 19.61
C LYS A 176 14.85 -3.87 20.18
N PHE A 177 15.92 -3.99 20.96
CA PHE A 177 16.69 -2.85 21.47
C PHE A 177 15.85 -1.82 22.26
N ASP A 178 14.96 -2.27 23.15
CA ASP A 178 14.15 -1.35 23.98
C ASP A 178 14.96 -0.76 25.15
N ARG A 179 15.59 -1.60 25.97
CA ARG A 179 16.24 -1.17 27.23
C ARG A 179 17.62 -1.75 27.47
N LEU A 180 17.85 -3.01 27.12
CA LEU A 180 19.06 -3.76 27.49
C LEU A 180 20.18 -3.64 26.47
N TRP A 181 19.81 -3.38 25.21
CA TRP A 181 20.74 -3.37 24.10
C TRP A 181 20.77 -2.00 23.45
N LYS A 182 21.97 -1.44 23.27
CA LYS A 182 22.15 -0.28 22.41
C LYS A 182 22.12 -0.75 20.96
N TYR A 183 21.38 -0.04 20.11
CA TYR A 183 21.43 -0.26 18.67
C TYR A 183 22.86 -0.01 18.16
N ASP A 184 23.50 -1.04 17.62
CA ASP A 184 24.81 -0.97 16.97
C ASP A 184 24.68 -1.49 15.54
N ASP A 185 24.83 -0.60 14.56
CA ASP A 185 24.71 -0.92 13.13
C ASP A 185 25.80 -1.88 12.64
N SER A 186 26.93 -1.98 13.36
CA SER A 186 28.08 -2.80 12.99
C SER A 186 27.90 -4.29 13.33
N ASN A 187 27.15 -4.58 14.40
CA ASN A 187 26.80 -5.91 14.85
C ASN A 187 25.27 -6.04 14.75
N ARG A 188 24.78 -6.56 13.62
CA ARG A 188 23.35 -6.85 13.35
C ARG A 188 22.77 -7.97 14.26
N ASN A 189 23.20 -8.05 15.51
CA ASN A 189 22.70 -9.02 16.47
C ASN A 189 21.21 -8.73 16.70
N ARG A 190 20.36 -9.72 16.42
CA ARG A 190 18.91 -9.60 16.54
C ARG A 190 18.48 -9.79 18.00
N GLU A 191 19.00 -8.97 18.90
CA GLU A 191 18.74 -9.08 20.32
C GLU A 191 17.32 -8.59 20.66
N ILE A 192 16.58 -9.44 21.37
CA ILE A 192 15.22 -9.16 21.85
C ILE A 192 15.32 -8.99 23.37
N ASP A 193 14.88 -7.84 23.87
CA ASP A 193 14.85 -7.51 25.29
C ASP A 193 13.46 -7.22 25.84
N LYS A 194 12.44 -7.22 24.96
CA LYS A 194 11.04 -7.11 25.33
C LYS A 194 10.14 -7.98 24.45
N ALA A 195 9.32 -8.80 25.09
CA ALA A 195 8.23 -9.53 24.47
C ALA A 195 6.91 -9.09 25.08
N ILE A 196 5.89 -8.88 24.25
CA ILE A 196 4.53 -8.57 24.69
C ILE A 196 3.57 -9.72 24.36
N PHE A 197 2.66 -10.00 25.27
CA PHE A 197 1.72 -11.12 25.21
C PHE A 197 0.29 -10.62 25.37
N LEU A 198 -0.58 -10.93 24.42
CA LEU A 198 -2.00 -10.64 24.53
C LEU A 198 -2.70 -11.78 25.29
N ILE A 199 -3.14 -11.50 26.52
CA ILE A 199 -3.83 -12.46 27.38
C ILE A 199 -5.10 -11.80 27.91
N ASN A 200 -6.25 -12.42 27.65
CA ASN A 200 -7.57 -11.94 28.12
C ASN A 200 -7.83 -10.46 27.78
N GLY A 201 -7.43 -10.03 26.57
CA GLY A 201 -7.64 -8.67 26.08
C GLY A 201 -6.69 -7.61 26.66
N LYS A 202 -5.67 -8.02 27.42
CA LYS A 202 -4.63 -7.13 27.97
C LYS A 202 -3.26 -7.54 27.47
N TRP A 203 -2.40 -6.55 27.22
CA TRP A 203 -1.00 -6.80 26.85
C TRP A 203 -0.10 -6.77 28.08
N LEU A 204 0.63 -7.86 28.31
CA LEU A 204 1.68 -7.98 29.31
C LEU A 204 3.03 -7.80 28.62
N ALA A 205 3.98 -7.10 29.24
CA ALA A 205 5.33 -6.91 28.71
C ALA A 205 6.35 -7.60 29.62
N LEU A 206 7.02 -8.63 29.12
CA LEU A 206 8.14 -9.29 29.80
C LEU A 206 9.46 -8.71 29.30
N TYR A 207 10.28 -8.27 30.23
CA TYR A 207 11.63 -7.78 29.97
C TYR A 207 12.67 -8.82 30.41
N GLY A 208 13.74 -8.97 29.64
CA GLY A 208 14.82 -9.89 30.00
C GLY A 208 15.83 -10.09 28.88
N LYS A 209 16.98 -10.64 29.23
CA LYS A 209 17.95 -11.10 28.22
C LYS A 209 17.43 -12.39 27.61
N LYS A 210 17.80 -12.63 26.35
CA LYS A 210 17.55 -13.91 25.68
C LYS A 210 16.09 -14.36 25.75
N LEU A 211 15.17 -13.46 25.39
CA LEU A 211 13.78 -13.84 25.10
C LEU A 211 13.80 -14.67 23.81
N TYR A 212 14.22 -15.93 23.94
CA TYR A 212 14.59 -16.81 22.86
C TYR A 212 13.35 -17.17 22.06
N VAL A 213 13.32 -16.66 20.83
CA VAL A 213 12.66 -17.37 19.74
C VAL A 213 13.64 -17.35 18.59
N ASN A 214 13.85 -18.50 17.97
CA ASN A 214 14.37 -18.51 16.62
C ASN A 214 13.41 -17.66 15.79
N LEU A 215 13.83 -16.46 15.40
CA LEU A 215 12.97 -15.50 14.71
C LEU A 215 12.39 -16.08 13.40
N ASP A 216 13.02 -17.14 12.87
CA ASP A 216 12.57 -17.88 11.69
C ASP A 216 11.44 -18.88 12.02
N ASP A 217 11.27 -19.27 13.30
CA ASP A 217 10.18 -20.13 13.80
C ASP A 217 8.95 -19.33 14.25
N LEU A 218 9.08 -17.99 14.36
CA LEU A 218 7.91 -17.14 14.54
C LEU A 218 7.03 -17.27 13.30
N PRO A 219 5.71 -17.47 13.44
CA PRO A 219 4.82 -17.40 12.29
C PRO A 219 5.10 -16.05 11.62
N GLY A 220 5.59 -16.12 10.37
CA GLY A 220 5.88 -14.92 9.60
C GLY A 220 4.68 -14.00 9.73
N ALA A 221 4.92 -12.71 9.94
CA ALA A 221 3.89 -11.70 10.17
C ALA A 221 2.99 -11.50 8.93
N GLN A 222 2.36 -12.57 8.44
CA GLN A 222 1.18 -12.53 7.62
C GLN A 222 0.12 -11.93 8.50
N LEU A 223 0.02 -10.60 8.42
CA LEU A 223 -1.08 -9.83 8.97
C LEU A 223 -2.35 -10.43 8.34
N PRO A 224 -3.15 -11.22 9.07
CA PRO A 224 -4.27 -11.97 8.48
C PRO A 224 -5.33 -11.03 7.89
N ASN A 225 -5.29 -9.77 8.32
CA ASN A 225 -6.19 -8.71 7.91
C ASN A 225 -5.71 -7.98 6.64
N LEU A 226 -4.50 -8.23 6.14
CA LEU A 226 -4.03 -7.58 4.91
C LEU A 226 -4.84 -8.08 3.71
N VAL A 227 -5.51 -7.19 2.98
CA VAL A 227 -6.26 -7.61 1.79
C VAL A 227 -5.28 -7.96 0.67
N PRO A 228 -5.32 -9.18 0.11
CA PRO A 228 -4.43 -9.56 -1.00
C PRO A 228 -4.73 -8.72 -2.24
N ASP A 229 -3.70 -8.41 -3.03
CA ASP A 229 -3.85 -7.79 -4.35
C ASP A 229 -4.06 -8.86 -5.43
N SER A 230 -4.80 -8.52 -6.50
CA SER A 230 -4.85 -9.35 -7.71
C SER A 230 -3.77 -8.89 -8.70
N LYS A 231 -2.81 -9.76 -9.03
CA LYS A 231 -1.59 -9.38 -9.79
C LYS A 231 -1.57 -9.75 -11.29
N ALA A 232 -2.65 -10.24 -11.88
CA ALA A 232 -2.61 -10.82 -13.23
C ALA A 232 -3.56 -10.11 -14.21
N PHE A 233 -3.14 -8.99 -14.81
CA PHE A 233 -3.93 -8.25 -15.82
C PHE A 233 -3.73 -8.77 -17.27
N ASP A 234 -2.82 -9.71 -17.46
CA ASP A 234 -2.32 -10.19 -18.74
C ASP A 234 -3.27 -11.17 -19.44
N LYS A 235 -4.16 -11.83 -18.69
CA LYS A 235 -5.19 -12.73 -19.22
C LYS A 235 -6.57 -12.26 -18.77
N PRO A 236 -7.63 -12.48 -19.58
CA PRO A 236 -9.00 -12.38 -19.10
C PRO A 236 -9.15 -13.24 -17.84
N ASN A 237 -9.29 -12.59 -16.70
CA ASN A 237 -9.63 -13.25 -15.44
C ASN A 237 -10.99 -12.74 -14.96
N SER A 238 -11.57 -13.39 -13.97
CA SER A 238 -12.93 -13.08 -13.48
C SER A 238 -13.05 -11.73 -12.76
N ILE A 239 -11.95 -10.98 -12.63
CA ILE A 239 -11.86 -9.75 -11.85
C ILE A 239 -11.52 -8.58 -12.76
N VAL A 240 -10.44 -8.64 -13.53
CA VAL A 240 -9.90 -7.50 -14.26
C VAL A 240 -8.98 -7.91 -15.39
N TYR A 241 -9.04 -7.21 -16.53
CA TYR A 241 -8.11 -7.41 -17.63
C TYR A 241 -7.92 -6.14 -18.47
N VAL A 242 -6.79 -6.07 -19.17
CA VAL A 242 -6.51 -5.00 -20.14
C VAL A 242 -7.11 -5.39 -21.49
N ALA A 243 -8.13 -4.65 -21.92
CA ALA A 243 -8.84 -4.85 -23.19
C ALA A 243 -8.11 -4.22 -24.38
N ASP A 244 -7.40 -3.12 -24.15
CA ASP A 244 -6.57 -2.43 -25.15
C ASP A 244 -5.41 -1.68 -24.48
N TYR A 245 -4.38 -1.32 -25.24
CA TYR A 245 -3.22 -0.60 -24.72
C TYR A 245 -2.60 0.35 -25.75
N GLN A 246 -2.50 1.62 -25.37
CA GLN A 246 -1.89 2.66 -26.19
C GLN A 246 -0.48 2.98 -25.68
N ARG A 247 0.52 2.75 -26.53
CA ARG A 247 1.94 3.02 -26.22
C ARG A 247 2.20 4.53 -26.22
N ILE A 248 2.95 5.02 -25.24
CA ILE A 248 3.40 6.42 -25.20
C ILE A 248 4.92 6.45 -25.39
N ASN A 249 5.68 5.83 -24.48
CA ASN A 249 7.14 5.89 -24.47
C ASN A 249 7.75 4.51 -24.27
N LEU A 250 8.83 4.22 -25.00
CA LEU A 250 9.68 3.07 -24.69
C LEU A 250 10.56 3.43 -23.49
N VAL A 251 10.53 2.61 -22.45
CA VAL A 251 11.28 2.84 -21.20
C VAL A 251 12.51 1.95 -21.14
N LYS A 252 12.40 0.72 -21.63
CA LYS A 252 13.49 -0.26 -21.79
C LYS A 252 13.26 -1.05 -23.07
N GLU A 253 14.25 -1.82 -23.50
CA GLU A 253 14.29 -2.56 -24.78
C GLU A 253 12.99 -3.32 -25.12
N ASP A 254 12.28 -3.86 -24.12
CA ASP A 254 10.99 -4.56 -24.29
C ASP A 254 9.91 -4.05 -23.30
N SER A 255 9.99 -2.80 -22.83
CA SER A 255 9.05 -2.24 -21.84
C SER A 255 8.54 -0.86 -22.26
N TRP A 256 7.22 -0.76 -22.42
CA TRP A 256 6.52 0.45 -22.81
C TRP A 256 5.78 1.05 -21.63
N TYR A 257 5.80 2.37 -21.52
CA TYR A 257 4.85 3.14 -20.72
C TYR A 257 3.70 3.63 -21.60
N GLY A 258 2.47 3.55 -21.12
CA GLY A 258 1.30 3.80 -21.93
C GLY A 258 -0.01 3.89 -21.15
N VAL A 259 -1.11 3.95 -21.89
CA VAL A 259 -2.48 3.96 -21.35
C VAL A 259 -3.12 2.60 -21.59
N ALA A 260 -3.48 1.93 -20.50
CA ALA A 260 -4.26 0.70 -20.53
C ALA A 260 -5.76 1.01 -20.44
N TYR A 261 -6.54 0.29 -21.24
CA TYR A 261 -8.00 0.30 -21.23
C TYR A 261 -8.47 -0.94 -20.50
N ILE A 262 -8.89 -0.77 -19.25
CA ILE A 262 -9.12 -1.84 -18.29
C ILE A 262 -10.62 -2.09 -18.12
N ASN A 263 -11.01 -3.35 -18.23
CA ASN A 263 -12.32 -3.82 -17.82
C ASN A 263 -12.20 -4.46 -16.44
N LEU A 264 -12.82 -3.84 -15.43
CA LEU A 264 -12.92 -4.35 -14.07
C LEU A 264 -14.32 -4.91 -13.84
N PHE A 265 -14.41 -6.22 -13.71
CA PHE A 265 -15.66 -6.91 -13.39
C PHE A 265 -15.96 -6.77 -11.89
N TYR A 266 -17.05 -6.08 -11.59
CA TYR A 266 -17.54 -5.93 -10.22
C TYR A 266 -18.97 -6.42 -10.11
N LYS A 267 -19.12 -7.59 -9.48
CA LYS A 267 -20.40 -8.32 -9.38
C LYS A 267 -20.97 -8.57 -10.78
N THR A 268 -22.07 -7.91 -11.15
CA THR A 268 -22.74 -8.08 -12.44
C THR A 268 -22.41 -6.98 -13.45
N ASP A 269 -21.49 -6.07 -13.12
CA ASP A 269 -21.19 -4.87 -13.89
C ASP A 269 -19.73 -4.85 -14.34
N THR A 270 -19.44 -4.08 -15.39
CA THR A 270 -18.08 -3.87 -15.91
C THR A 270 -17.73 -2.41 -15.85
N ILE A 271 -16.81 -2.08 -14.95
CA ILE A 271 -16.28 -0.73 -14.78
C ILE A 271 -15.13 -0.54 -15.78
N LYS A 272 -15.24 0.48 -16.64
CA LYS A 272 -14.31 0.74 -17.75
C LYS A 272 -13.36 1.88 -17.40
N ILE A 273 -12.10 1.55 -17.16
CA ILE A 273 -11.09 2.45 -16.59
C ILE A 273 -9.94 2.67 -17.59
N LYS A 274 -9.47 3.92 -17.70
CA LYS A 274 -8.16 4.24 -18.27
C LYS A 274 -7.17 4.35 -17.14
N ALA A 275 -6.04 3.66 -17.25
CA ALA A 275 -4.95 3.77 -16.29
C ALA A 275 -3.60 3.83 -16.98
N LYS A 276 -2.64 4.54 -16.37
CA LYS A 276 -1.27 4.56 -16.86
C LYS A 276 -0.54 3.33 -16.36
N LEU A 277 -0.12 2.45 -17.26
CA LEU A 277 0.54 1.19 -16.91
C LEU A 277 1.80 1.01 -17.75
N PHE A 278 2.66 0.10 -17.28
CA PHE A 278 3.73 -0.45 -18.09
C PHE A 278 3.21 -1.70 -18.84
N GLN A 279 3.78 -1.96 -20.01
CA GLN A 279 3.59 -3.18 -20.78
C GLN A 279 4.97 -3.77 -21.09
N ASN A 280 5.18 -5.01 -20.69
CA ASN A 280 6.34 -5.79 -21.10
C ASN A 280 5.99 -6.59 -22.36
N GLU A 281 6.71 -6.37 -23.46
CA GLU A 281 6.50 -7.12 -24.71
C GLU A 281 6.99 -8.56 -24.59
N LYS A 282 8.12 -8.75 -23.89
CA LYS A 282 8.73 -10.04 -23.59
C LYS A 282 8.81 -10.24 -22.08
N PRO A 283 7.71 -10.60 -21.41
CA PRO A 283 7.72 -10.87 -19.98
C PRO A 283 8.77 -11.95 -19.64
N LYS A 284 9.64 -11.67 -18.66
CA LYS A 284 10.60 -12.65 -18.11
C LYS A 284 10.06 -13.22 -16.80
N ASN A 285 10.22 -14.52 -16.56
CA ASN A 285 9.82 -15.21 -15.31
C ASN A 285 8.32 -15.01 -14.99
N ASP A 286 7.97 -14.82 -13.70
CA ASP A 286 6.61 -14.56 -13.18
C ASP A 286 6.09 -13.14 -13.46
N GLN A 287 6.80 -12.32 -14.24
CA GLN A 287 6.34 -10.96 -14.56
C GLN A 287 5.27 -11.04 -15.65
N GLY A 288 4.02 -10.72 -15.34
CA GLY A 288 2.95 -10.64 -16.33
C GLY A 288 3.20 -9.58 -17.42
N LYS A 289 2.47 -9.67 -18.53
CA LYS A 289 2.52 -8.70 -19.65
C LYS A 289 2.29 -7.25 -19.20
N TYR A 290 1.45 -7.05 -18.19
CA TYR A 290 1.18 -5.75 -17.57
C TYR A 290 1.52 -5.84 -16.08
N PRO A 291 2.72 -5.40 -15.68
CA PRO A 291 3.09 -5.45 -14.27
C PRO A 291 2.24 -4.47 -13.45
N THR A 292 1.84 -4.91 -12.26
CA THR A 292 0.80 -4.26 -11.44
C THR A 292 1.36 -3.19 -10.50
N TYR A 293 2.56 -2.66 -10.76
CA TYR A 293 3.30 -1.83 -9.80
C TYR A 293 2.49 -0.62 -9.30
N ASN A 294 1.62 -0.07 -10.16
CA ASN A 294 0.86 1.13 -9.88
C ASN A 294 -0.65 0.90 -9.90
N PHE A 295 -1.13 -0.35 -9.91
CA PHE A 295 -2.56 -0.63 -9.90
C PHE A 295 -2.86 -1.84 -9.01
N SER A 296 -3.71 -1.66 -8.01
CA SER A 296 -4.14 -2.76 -7.13
C SER A 296 -5.64 -2.71 -6.89
N TYR A 297 -6.24 -3.88 -6.77
CA TYR A 297 -7.66 -4.05 -6.48
C TYR A 297 -7.83 -4.87 -5.20
N TYR A 298 -8.62 -4.35 -4.28
CA TYR A 298 -8.89 -4.97 -2.99
C TYR A 298 -10.40 -5.19 -2.83
N ARG A 299 -10.80 -6.45 -2.68
CA ARG A 299 -12.21 -6.84 -2.50
C ARG A 299 -12.39 -7.61 -1.19
N PRO A 300 -12.60 -6.89 -0.07
CA PRO A 300 -12.95 -7.52 1.18
C PRO A 300 -14.24 -8.33 1.02
N LYS A 301 -14.28 -9.54 1.58
CA LYS A 301 -15.52 -10.33 1.63
C LYS A 301 -16.56 -9.57 2.46
N ASN A 302 -17.85 -9.76 2.16
CA ASN A 302 -18.97 -9.24 2.96
C ASN A 302 -19.06 -7.70 3.11
N LEU A 303 -18.34 -6.93 2.31
CA LEU A 303 -18.54 -5.48 2.20
C LEU A 303 -19.29 -5.14 0.91
N SER A 304 -20.05 -4.04 0.95
CA SER A 304 -20.83 -3.56 -0.20
C SER A 304 -19.97 -2.83 -1.24
N TYR A 305 -18.73 -2.50 -0.88
CA TYR A 305 -17.77 -1.73 -1.66
C TYR A 305 -16.48 -2.50 -1.92
N ALA A 306 -15.66 -1.99 -2.82
CA ALA A 306 -14.29 -2.45 -3.06
C ALA A 306 -13.35 -1.26 -3.22
N LEU A 307 -12.04 -1.49 -3.12
CA LEU A 307 -11.03 -0.44 -3.22
C LEU A 307 -10.15 -0.66 -4.45
N LEU A 308 -9.75 0.44 -5.05
CA LEU A 308 -8.75 0.50 -6.11
C LEU A 308 -7.61 1.40 -5.64
N TYR A 309 -6.40 1.05 -6.02
CA TYR A 309 -5.22 1.88 -5.87
C TYR A 309 -4.65 2.13 -7.25
N GLU A 310 -4.49 3.38 -7.64
CA GLU A 310 -3.82 3.78 -8.88
C GLU A 310 -2.92 4.99 -8.60
N ASP A 311 -1.64 4.94 -9.02
CA ASP A 311 -0.69 6.06 -8.94
C ASP A 311 -0.74 6.80 -7.59
N ASP A 312 -0.59 6.06 -6.49
CA ASP A 312 -0.58 6.57 -5.12
C ASP A 312 -1.91 7.16 -4.62
N VAL A 313 -3.01 6.87 -5.31
CA VAL A 313 -4.36 7.31 -4.93
C VAL A 313 -5.28 6.12 -4.72
N TYR A 314 -5.93 6.09 -3.56
CA TYR A 314 -7.02 5.17 -3.30
C TYR A 314 -8.35 5.71 -3.83
N TYR A 315 -9.06 4.84 -4.54
CA TYR A 315 -10.43 5.01 -4.99
C TYR A 315 -11.31 3.95 -4.36
N ILE A 316 -12.60 4.25 -4.29
CA ILE A 316 -13.60 3.35 -3.74
C ILE A 316 -14.72 3.14 -4.74
N ILE A 317 -15.12 1.89 -4.92
CA ILE A 317 -16.23 1.45 -5.74
C ILE A 317 -17.42 1.23 -4.82
N LYS A 318 -18.45 2.07 -4.91
CA LYS A 318 -19.67 1.97 -4.10
C LYS A 318 -20.90 1.77 -4.99
N PRO A 319 -21.98 1.13 -4.47
CA PRO A 319 -23.28 1.19 -5.11
C PRO A 319 -23.72 2.64 -5.31
N ARG A 320 -24.32 2.96 -6.46
CA ARG A 320 -24.99 4.25 -6.64
C ARG A 320 -26.27 4.24 -5.82
N ASN A 321 -26.48 5.30 -5.04
CA ASN A 321 -27.79 5.57 -4.48
C ASN A 321 -28.70 6.02 -5.62
N SER A 322 -29.93 5.49 -5.68
CA SER A 322 -30.92 5.72 -6.74
C SER A 322 -31.31 7.19 -6.96
N ASN A 323 -30.83 8.10 -6.11
CA ASN A 323 -31.24 9.51 -6.04
C ASN A 323 -30.16 10.48 -6.57
N GLU A 324 -29.03 10.00 -7.08
CA GLU A 324 -28.01 10.84 -7.73
C GLU A 324 -28.03 10.62 -9.25
N ASN A 325 -28.97 11.30 -9.91
CA ASN A 325 -28.99 11.48 -11.36
C ASN A 325 -28.67 12.93 -11.71
#